data_AF-A0A165WGY0-F1
#
_entry.id   AF-A0A165WGY0-F1
#
_cell.length_a   1.000
_cell.length_b   1.000
_cell.length_c   1.000
_cell.angle_alpha   90.00
_cell.angle_beta   90.00
_cell.angle_gamma   90.00
#
_symmetry.space_group_name_H-M   'P 1'
#
loop_
_entity.id
_entity.type
_entity.pdbx_description
1 polymer ?
#
loop_
_entity_poly.entity_id
_entity_poly.type
_entity_poly.pdbx_seq_one_letter_code
_entity_poly.pdbx_strand_id
1 'polypeptide(L)'
;MQQLLLQSCERETVGVTPGYKEDNDWTEEELQELNKENVSEGAGERTEYVKFDPNRRYHFEQAGVTHLVHGWVPCGHQHSEKAQLLPSAQMLGAKTAYRAAAVKAFIKNTSILHKILGMYLKLVFPEEWEKVKHVYDAGRWVQEDTPDGFALGRAVVWKLQIAIHRDPQDGKGSICVVFNCGKYKPDGEFGGGMAFPDLGIIFEYPPGSILMFRSADLYHGVMPSLPMECTGGGISTGRVSWVMFTTEAARRRLADKPPGWLYSTNGGKNEYQSKQMEIRKLTEEKAAEEKAKNEAEKKAIQDFKASERQRKRKELKRKRAEDEEAAAELARAGADLS
;
A
#
# COMPACT_ATOMS: atom_id res chain seq x y z
N MET A 1 19.51 12.73 -30.99
CA MET A 1 18.76 11.96 -29.97
C MET A 1 17.71 12.78 -29.21
N GLN A 2 17.82 14.12 -29.14
CA GLN A 2 16.86 15.01 -28.44
C GLN A 2 15.59 15.39 -29.24
N GLN A 3 15.54 15.12 -30.55
CA GLN A 3 14.43 15.55 -31.43
C GLN A 3 13.29 14.51 -31.57
N LEU A 4 13.48 13.28 -31.07
CA LEU A 4 12.48 12.19 -31.16
C LEU A 4 11.55 12.11 -29.93
N LEU A 5 11.74 12.96 -28.92
CA LEU A 5 10.99 12.92 -27.65
C LEU A 5 9.87 13.96 -27.53
N LEU A 6 9.65 14.80 -28.55
CA LEU A 6 8.72 15.95 -28.48
C LEU A 6 7.40 15.76 -29.23
N GLN A 7 7.15 14.59 -29.84
CA GLN A 7 5.98 14.39 -30.73
C GLN A 7 4.75 13.71 -30.12
N SER A 8 4.70 13.42 -28.81
CA SER A 8 3.51 12.78 -28.20
C SER A 8 3.07 13.49 -26.92
N CYS A 9 2.64 14.74 -27.05
CA CYS A 9 1.92 15.46 -26.00
C CYS A 9 0.63 16.07 -26.57
N GLU A 10 -0.13 15.28 -27.33
CA GLU A 10 -1.55 15.54 -27.53
C GLU A 10 -2.35 14.49 -26.79
N ARG A 11 -3.21 14.98 -25.88
CA ARG A 11 -3.98 14.20 -24.92
C ARG A 11 -5.31 13.83 -25.57
N GLU A 12 -5.28 12.90 -26.49
CA GLU A 12 -6.44 12.13 -26.93
C GLU A 12 -6.01 10.68 -27.05
N THR A 13 -6.46 9.79 -26.16
CA THR A 13 -6.52 8.35 -26.48
C THR A 13 -7.31 7.62 -25.39
N VAL A 14 -8.61 7.42 -25.63
CA VAL A 14 -9.13 6.06 -25.47
C VAL A 14 -8.56 5.32 -26.68
N GLY A 15 -7.45 4.59 -26.49
CA GLY A 15 -6.94 3.72 -27.53
C GLY A 15 -7.96 2.62 -27.76
N VAL A 16 -8.65 2.67 -28.90
CA VAL A 16 -9.58 1.64 -29.32
C VAL A 16 -8.80 0.56 -30.06
N THR A 17 -8.67 -0.62 -29.45
CA THR A 17 -8.25 -1.85 -30.15
C THR A 17 -9.45 -2.43 -30.90
N PRO A 18 -9.28 -3.05 -32.10
CA PRO A 18 -10.38 -3.67 -32.83
C PRO A 18 -11.12 -4.70 -31.95
N GLY A 19 -12.45 -4.61 -31.94
CA GLY A 19 -13.30 -5.33 -30.99
C GLY A 19 -13.41 -6.83 -31.21
N TYR A 20 -13.83 -7.55 -30.15
CA TYR A 20 -14.12 -8.99 -30.13
C TYR A 20 -15.60 -9.30 -30.42
N LYS A 21 -15.90 -10.53 -30.85
CA LYS A 21 -17.24 -11.08 -31.13
C LYS A 21 -17.60 -12.14 -30.07
N GLU A 22 -18.61 -11.90 -29.24
CA GLU A 22 -19.14 -12.94 -28.33
C GLU A 22 -19.88 -14.04 -29.12
N ASP A 23 -19.79 -15.27 -28.63
CA ASP A 23 -20.54 -16.47 -29.04
C ASP A 23 -20.24 -17.14 -30.40
N ASN A 24 -19.09 -16.83 -31.04
CA ASN A 24 -18.58 -17.64 -32.15
C ASN A 24 -17.15 -18.12 -31.85
N ASP A 25 -16.93 -19.43 -31.84
CA ASP A 25 -15.59 -19.98 -32.07
C ASP A 25 -15.15 -19.49 -33.46
N TRP A 26 -14.00 -18.83 -33.51
CA TRP A 26 -13.43 -18.33 -34.77
C TRP A 26 -13.17 -19.52 -35.69
N THR A 27 -13.59 -19.44 -36.94
CA THR A 27 -13.21 -20.48 -37.90
C THR A 27 -11.71 -20.35 -38.22
N GLU A 28 -11.07 -21.46 -38.61
CA GLU A 28 -9.65 -21.43 -39.04
C GLU A 28 -9.42 -20.42 -40.18
N GLU A 29 -10.42 -20.18 -41.03
CA GLU A 29 -10.38 -19.19 -42.10
C GLU A 29 -10.39 -17.75 -41.58
N GLU A 30 -11.22 -17.43 -40.58
CA GLU A 30 -11.25 -16.09 -39.97
C GLU A 30 -9.95 -15.79 -39.19
N LEU A 31 -9.35 -16.81 -38.55
CA LEU A 31 -8.04 -16.71 -37.90
C LEU A 31 -6.90 -16.52 -38.93
N GLN A 32 -6.98 -17.20 -40.08
CA GLN A 32 -6.02 -17.00 -41.17
C GLN A 32 -6.13 -15.60 -41.80
N GLU A 33 -7.33 -15.02 -41.84
CA GLU A 33 -7.57 -13.68 -42.39
C GLU A 33 -7.04 -12.58 -41.45
N LEU A 34 -7.28 -12.70 -40.14
CA LEU A 34 -6.67 -11.83 -39.12
C LEU A 34 -5.14 -11.91 -39.08
N ASN A 35 -4.58 -13.10 -39.36
CA ASN A 35 -3.13 -13.27 -39.42
C ASN A 35 -2.50 -12.70 -40.71
N LYS A 36 -3.27 -12.52 -41.80
CA LYS A 36 -2.79 -11.88 -43.02
C LYS A 36 -2.61 -10.36 -42.86
N GLU A 37 -3.31 -9.73 -41.91
CA GLU A 37 -3.21 -8.27 -41.66
C GLU A 37 -1.90 -7.84 -40.98
N ASN A 38 -1.04 -8.77 -40.54
CA ASN A 38 0.22 -8.44 -39.84
C ASN A 38 1.50 -8.70 -40.65
N VAL A 39 1.41 -9.03 -41.94
CA VAL A 39 2.58 -9.17 -42.82
C VAL A 39 2.72 -7.92 -43.67
N SER A 40 3.53 -6.98 -43.20
CA SER A 40 4.00 -5.85 -44.00
C SER A 40 4.82 -6.36 -45.18
N GLU A 41 4.54 -5.87 -46.38
CA GLU A 41 5.55 -5.32 -47.31
C GLU A 41 4.86 -4.78 -48.56
N GLY A 42 4.66 -3.47 -48.58
CA GLY A 42 4.13 -2.75 -49.74
C GLY A 42 3.25 -1.58 -49.34
N ALA A 43 3.84 -0.39 -49.34
CA ALA A 43 3.13 0.89 -49.23
C ALA A 43 2.29 1.16 -50.50
N GLY A 44 1.33 0.29 -50.78
CA GLY A 44 0.26 0.52 -51.74
C GLY A 44 -0.97 1.02 -50.99
N GLU A 45 -1.52 2.15 -51.42
CA GLU A 45 -2.76 2.73 -50.93
C GLU A 45 -3.91 1.70 -50.98
N ARG A 46 -4.11 0.95 -49.89
CA ARG A 46 -5.35 0.24 -49.61
C ARG A 46 -5.90 0.70 -48.28
N THR A 47 -6.49 1.89 -48.28
CA THR A 47 -7.53 2.22 -47.31
C THR A 47 -8.82 1.52 -47.73
N GLU A 48 -8.90 0.20 -47.50
CA GLU A 48 -10.22 -0.43 -47.38
C GLU A 48 -10.82 0.09 -46.07
N TYR A 49 -11.66 1.11 -46.19
CA TYR A 49 -12.45 1.59 -45.06
C TYR A 49 -13.33 0.44 -44.60
N VAL A 50 -13.07 -0.09 -43.41
CA VAL A 50 -13.96 -1.05 -42.74
C VAL A 50 -15.36 -0.44 -42.76
N LYS A 51 -16.26 -1.05 -43.54
CA LYS A 51 -17.60 -0.52 -43.75
C LYS A 51 -18.35 -0.61 -42.42
N PHE A 52 -18.59 0.53 -41.78
CA PHE A 52 -19.31 0.59 -40.51
C PHE A 52 -20.71 0.01 -40.69
N ASP A 53 -20.96 -1.16 -40.11
CA ASP A 53 -22.28 -1.76 -40.01
C ASP A 53 -22.96 -1.26 -38.72
N PRO A 54 -24.00 -0.42 -38.79
CA PRO A 54 -24.69 0.11 -37.61
C PRO A 54 -25.47 -0.95 -36.82
N ASN A 55 -25.73 -2.13 -37.42
CA ASN A 55 -26.41 -3.23 -36.73
C ASN A 55 -25.44 -4.14 -35.98
N ARG A 56 -24.13 -3.97 -36.19
CA ARG A 56 -23.09 -4.76 -35.54
C ARG A 56 -22.81 -4.21 -34.14
N ARG A 57 -22.76 -5.09 -33.14
CA ARG A 57 -22.28 -4.74 -31.79
C ARG A 57 -20.76 -4.74 -31.81
N TYR A 58 -20.16 -3.58 -31.51
CA TYR A 58 -18.73 -3.42 -31.35
C TYR A 58 -18.40 -3.36 -29.86
N HIS A 59 -17.47 -4.19 -29.40
CA HIS A 59 -16.94 -4.14 -28.05
C HIS A 59 -15.61 -3.40 -28.08
N PHE A 60 -15.58 -2.22 -27.46
CA PHE A 60 -14.37 -1.42 -27.35
C PHE A 60 -13.63 -1.81 -26.08
N GLU A 61 -12.43 -2.35 -26.26
CA GLU A 61 -11.56 -2.59 -25.13
C GLU A 61 -10.94 -1.26 -24.67
N GLN A 62 -10.85 -1.06 -23.35
CA GLN A 62 -10.30 0.15 -22.76
C GLN A 62 -8.95 -0.13 -22.11
N ALA A 63 -7.98 0.75 -22.36
CA ALA A 63 -6.82 0.95 -21.50
C ALA A 63 -7.11 2.08 -20.50
N GLY A 64 -6.47 2.08 -19.34
CA GLY A 64 -6.70 3.15 -18.39
C GLY A 64 -6.01 3.03 -17.04
N VAL A 65 -6.42 3.94 -16.16
CA VAL A 65 -6.01 4.02 -14.77
C VAL A 65 -7.21 4.34 -13.89
N THR A 66 -7.29 3.66 -12.75
CA THR A 66 -8.25 4.00 -11.69
C THR A 66 -7.50 4.27 -10.39
N HIS A 67 -7.79 5.40 -9.76
CA HIS A 67 -7.21 5.83 -8.50
C HIS A 67 -8.20 5.56 -7.38
N LEU A 68 -7.99 4.47 -6.66
CA LEU A 68 -8.73 4.12 -5.46
C LEU A 68 -8.00 4.71 -4.26
N VAL A 69 -8.31 5.95 -3.92
CA VAL A 69 -7.67 6.67 -2.81
C VAL A 69 -8.61 6.83 -1.63
N HIS A 70 -8.23 6.29 -0.46
CA HIS A 70 -8.99 6.35 0.79
C HIS A 70 -9.18 7.78 1.29
N GLY A 71 -8.15 8.61 1.17
CA GLY A 71 -8.14 9.99 1.61
C GLY A 71 -7.13 10.80 0.82
N TRP A 72 -7.62 11.73 0.00
CA TRP A 72 -6.80 12.69 -0.73
C TRP A 72 -7.38 14.10 -0.62
N VAL A 73 -6.57 15.09 -0.97
CA VAL A 73 -7.04 16.45 -1.18
C VAL A 73 -7.39 16.60 -2.66
N PRO A 74 -8.62 17.01 -3.03
CA PRO A 74 -8.98 17.28 -4.41
C PRO A 74 -7.97 18.24 -5.09
N CYS A 75 -7.70 18.02 -6.37
CA CYS A 75 -6.74 18.80 -7.15
C CYS A 75 -6.96 20.32 -6.98
N GLY A 76 -5.86 21.07 -6.89
CA GLY A 76 -5.88 22.54 -6.72
C GLY A 76 -5.98 23.01 -5.26
N HIS A 77 -6.21 22.12 -4.28
CA HIS A 77 -6.36 22.52 -2.89
C HIS A 77 -5.32 21.92 -1.92
N GLN A 78 -4.23 21.34 -2.43
CA GLN A 78 -3.24 20.58 -1.64
C GLN A 78 -2.55 21.40 -0.54
N HIS A 79 -2.43 22.72 -0.73
CA HIS A 79 -1.84 23.64 0.24
C HIS A 79 -2.88 24.40 1.07
N SER A 80 -4.18 24.21 0.83
CA SER A 80 -5.22 24.87 1.60
C SER A 80 -5.39 24.18 2.95
N GLU A 81 -5.37 24.95 4.03
CA GLU A 81 -5.66 24.46 5.38
C GLU A 81 -7.10 23.95 5.49
N LYS A 82 -8.03 24.56 4.73
CA LYS A 82 -9.45 24.23 4.71
C LYS A 82 -9.82 23.07 3.81
N ALA A 83 -8.91 22.61 2.95
CA ALA A 83 -9.22 21.50 2.07
C ALA A 83 -9.63 20.28 2.90
N GLN A 84 -10.38 19.35 2.36
CA GLN A 84 -10.81 18.17 3.11
C GLN A 84 -10.16 16.93 2.52
N LEU A 85 -9.80 15.99 3.39
CA LEU A 85 -9.48 14.65 2.93
C LEU A 85 -10.79 13.95 2.61
N LEU A 86 -10.91 13.51 1.37
CA LEU A 86 -12.07 12.78 0.87
C LEU A 86 -11.59 11.50 0.20
N PRO A 87 -12.40 10.43 0.20
CA PRO A 87 -12.14 9.33 -0.70
C PRO A 87 -12.22 9.81 -2.15
N SER A 88 -11.44 9.20 -3.02
CA SER A 88 -11.46 9.48 -4.46
C SER A 88 -12.86 9.37 -5.06
N ALA A 89 -13.15 10.16 -6.10
CA ALA A 89 -14.43 10.11 -6.78
C ALA A 89 -14.74 8.73 -7.37
N GLN A 90 -13.70 7.99 -7.79
CA GLN A 90 -13.80 6.61 -8.28
C GLN A 90 -14.30 5.65 -7.19
N MET A 91 -13.94 5.89 -5.92
CA MET A 91 -14.45 5.13 -4.78
C MET A 91 -15.86 5.55 -4.35
N LEU A 92 -16.19 6.85 -4.42
CA LEU A 92 -17.51 7.37 -4.03
C LEU A 92 -18.59 7.13 -5.10
N GLY A 93 -18.20 6.90 -6.36
CA GLY A 93 -19.03 6.33 -7.41
C GLY A 93 -20.35 7.05 -7.66
N ALA A 94 -20.31 8.28 -8.20
CA ALA A 94 -21.48 9.13 -8.44
C ALA A 94 -22.47 9.20 -7.24
N LYS A 95 -21.99 8.92 -6.02
CA LYS A 95 -22.77 8.83 -4.78
C LYS A 95 -23.81 7.69 -4.75
N THR A 96 -23.59 6.61 -5.50
CA THR A 96 -24.46 5.41 -5.48
C THR A 96 -23.96 4.40 -4.46
N ALA A 97 -24.88 3.83 -3.66
CA ALA A 97 -24.54 2.81 -2.67
C ALA A 97 -23.94 1.54 -3.30
N TYR A 98 -24.41 1.16 -4.50
CA TYR A 98 -23.92 0.00 -5.23
C TYR A 98 -22.43 0.09 -5.54
N ARG A 99 -21.96 1.23 -6.08
CA ARG A 99 -20.55 1.39 -6.43
C ARG A 99 -19.65 1.48 -5.22
N ALA A 100 -20.11 2.13 -4.14
CA ALA A 100 -19.39 2.12 -2.87
C ALA A 100 -19.23 0.68 -2.34
N ALA A 101 -20.28 -0.15 -2.41
CA ALA A 101 -20.21 -1.56 -2.04
C ALA A 101 -19.25 -2.37 -2.95
N ALA A 102 -19.30 -2.16 -4.27
CA ALA A 102 -18.40 -2.81 -5.22
C ALA A 102 -16.92 -2.46 -4.95
N VAL A 103 -16.63 -1.20 -4.64
CA VAL A 103 -15.29 -0.72 -4.27
C VAL A 103 -14.81 -1.39 -2.97
N LYS A 104 -15.67 -1.49 -1.96
CA LYS A 104 -15.34 -2.20 -0.72
C LYS A 104 -15.03 -3.68 -0.97
N ALA A 105 -15.84 -4.36 -1.77
CA ALA A 105 -15.62 -5.75 -2.16
C ALA A 105 -14.30 -5.90 -2.92
N PHE A 106 -14.02 -5.01 -3.88
CA PHE A 106 -12.76 -5.01 -4.63
C PHE A 106 -11.54 -4.79 -3.72
N ILE A 107 -11.58 -3.79 -2.83
CA ILE A 107 -10.48 -3.50 -1.89
C ILE A 107 -10.25 -4.68 -0.95
N LYS A 108 -11.32 -5.29 -0.43
CA LYS A 108 -11.24 -6.49 0.41
C LYS A 108 -10.59 -7.65 -0.34
N ASN A 109 -11.05 -7.94 -1.57
CA ASN A 109 -10.53 -9.05 -2.38
C ASN A 109 -9.07 -8.86 -2.80
N THR A 110 -8.61 -7.61 -2.87
CA THR A 110 -7.23 -7.25 -3.27
C THR A 110 -6.36 -6.83 -2.09
N SER A 111 -6.89 -6.91 -0.86
CA SER A 111 -6.18 -6.54 0.37
C SER A 111 -4.93 -7.39 0.62
N ILE A 112 -4.90 -8.63 0.11
CA ILE A 112 -3.74 -9.51 0.19
C ILE A 112 -2.51 -8.91 -0.53
N LEU A 113 -2.71 -8.26 -1.68
CA LEU A 113 -1.62 -7.58 -2.38
C LEU A 113 -1.08 -6.44 -1.53
N HIS A 114 -1.96 -5.61 -0.98
CA HIS A 114 -1.54 -4.48 -0.15
C HIS A 114 -0.77 -4.95 1.10
N LYS A 115 -1.22 -6.03 1.74
CA LYS A 115 -0.53 -6.67 2.88
C LYS A 115 0.87 -7.15 2.51
N ILE A 116 0.99 -7.91 1.41
CA ILE A 116 2.28 -8.45 0.96
C ILE A 116 3.25 -7.32 0.61
N LEU A 117 2.81 -6.32 -0.15
CA LEU A 117 3.63 -5.16 -0.48
C LEU A 117 4.05 -4.39 0.77
N GLY A 118 3.17 -4.32 1.77
CA GLY A 118 3.50 -3.72 3.05
C GLY A 118 4.56 -4.47 3.84
N MET A 119 4.51 -5.82 3.83
CA MET A 119 5.56 -6.65 4.41
C MET A 119 6.92 -6.38 3.76
N TYR A 120 6.96 -6.28 2.43
CA TYR A 120 8.19 -5.93 1.71
C TYR A 120 8.68 -4.52 2.07
N LEU A 121 7.78 -3.53 2.14
CA LEU A 121 8.16 -2.16 2.50
C LEU A 121 8.74 -2.11 3.93
N LYS A 122 8.11 -2.81 4.87
CA LYS A 122 8.61 -2.93 6.25
C LYS A 122 10.00 -3.57 6.32
N LEU A 123 10.27 -4.56 5.47
CA LEU A 123 11.55 -5.24 5.43
C LEU A 123 12.66 -4.35 4.85
N VAL A 124 12.38 -3.64 3.75
CA VAL A 124 13.39 -2.87 3.02
C VAL A 124 13.57 -1.45 3.57
N PHE A 125 12.47 -0.81 4.00
CA PHE A 125 12.43 0.57 4.49
C PHE A 125 11.62 0.67 5.80
N PRO A 126 12.08 0.06 6.91
CA PRO A 126 11.32 0.02 8.17
C PRO A 126 10.96 1.42 8.71
N GLU A 127 11.85 2.40 8.56
CA GLU A 127 11.58 3.78 9.01
C GLU A 127 10.49 4.46 8.20
N GLU A 128 10.45 4.22 6.88
CA GLU A 128 9.38 4.75 6.03
C GLU A 128 8.07 4.05 6.35
N TRP A 129 8.11 2.72 6.53
CA TRP A 129 6.96 1.91 6.93
C TRP A 129 6.27 2.47 8.18
N GLU A 130 7.01 2.75 9.26
CA GLU A 130 6.41 3.28 10.49
C GLU A 130 5.69 4.62 10.25
N LYS A 131 6.27 5.51 9.42
CA LYS A 131 5.65 6.79 9.06
C LYS A 131 4.35 6.59 8.27
N VAL A 132 4.39 5.77 7.21
CA VAL A 132 3.23 5.59 6.33
C VAL A 132 2.15 4.72 6.96
N LYS A 133 2.52 3.79 7.84
CA LYS A 133 1.58 2.91 8.55
C LYS A 133 0.66 3.72 9.45
N HIS A 134 1.23 4.66 10.22
CA HIS A 134 0.43 5.54 11.06
C HIS A 134 -0.57 6.36 10.24
N VAL A 135 -0.10 6.96 9.14
CA VAL A 135 -0.95 7.73 8.21
C VAL A 135 -2.04 6.86 7.60
N TYR A 136 -1.71 5.62 7.21
CA TYR A 136 -2.67 4.66 6.68
C TYR A 136 -3.76 4.34 7.70
N ASP A 137 -3.37 4.00 8.93
CA ASP A 137 -4.32 3.64 9.99
C ASP A 137 -5.29 4.77 10.29
N ALA A 138 -4.79 6.02 10.33
CA ALA A 138 -5.63 7.19 10.52
C ALA A 138 -6.53 7.52 9.32
N GLY A 139 -6.02 7.29 8.10
CA GLY A 139 -6.63 7.71 6.84
C GLY A 139 -7.49 6.65 6.14
N ARG A 140 -7.57 5.43 6.65
CA ARG A 140 -8.26 4.33 5.96
C ARG A 140 -9.79 4.50 6.01
N TRP A 141 -10.39 4.71 4.83
CA TRP A 141 -11.84 4.84 4.69
C TRP A 141 -12.60 3.49 4.58
N VAL A 142 -12.05 2.49 3.90
CA VAL A 142 -12.66 1.14 3.77
C VAL A 142 -12.09 0.27 4.90
N GLN A 143 -12.92 -0.08 5.87
CA GLN A 143 -12.47 -0.84 7.05
C GLN A 143 -12.21 -2.31 6.74
N GLU A 144 -12.78 -2.81 5.65
CA GLU A 144 -12.60 -4.16 5.12
C GLU A 144 -11.24 -4.37 4.44
N ASP A 145 -10.43 -3.31 4.33
CA ASP A 145 -9.05 -3.41 3.87
C ASP A 145 -8.12 -4.01 4.95
N THR A 146 -6.90 -4.39 4.55
CA THR A 146 -5.94 -5.04 5.45
C THR A 146 -5.49 -4.10 6.60
N PRO A 147 -5.38 -4.58 7.84
CA PRO A 147 -4.75 -3.81 8.92
C PRO A 147 -3.23 -3.66 8.72
N ASP A 148 -2.64 -4.49 7.86
CA ASP A 148 -1.20 -4.48 7.52
C ASP A 148 -0.93 -3.68 6.23
N GLY A 149 -1.79 -2.70 5.90
CA GLY A 149 -1.59 -1.79 4.77
C GLY A 149 -0.74 -0.57 5.13
N PHE A 150 -0.37 0.23 4.13
CA PHE A 150 0.49 1.41 4.31
C PHE A 150 0.20 2.58 3.37
N ALA A 151 -0.44 2.31 2.23
CA ALA A 151 -0.77 3.30 1.23
C ALA A 151 -2.24 3.69 1.31
N LEU A 152 -2.53 4.99 1.27
CA LEU A 152 -3.90 5.48 1.14
C LEU A 152 -4.40 5.44 -0.30
N GLY A 153 -3.50 5.47 -1.28
CA GLY A 153 -3.81 5.45 -2.70
C GLY A 153 -3.41 4.13 -3.36
N ARG A 154 -4.30 3.63 -4.22
CA ARG A 154 -4.01 2.54 -5.16
C ARG A 154 -4.34 3.01 -6.56
N ALA A 155 -3.34 3.18 -7.42
CA ALA A 155 -3.59 3.29 -8.84
C ALA A 155 -3.52 1.89 -9.44
N VAL A 156 -4.61 1.44 -10.08
CA VAL A 156 -4.59 0.25 -10.93
C VAL A 156 -4.49 0.75 -12.35
N VAL A 157 -3.35 0.46 -12.99
CA VAL A 157 -3.05 0.83 -14.37
C VAL A 157 -3.19 -0.43 -15.21
N TRP A 158 -3.96 -0.40 -16.29
CA TRP A 158 -4.10 -1.55 -17.19
C TRP A 158 -3.96 -1.10 -18.65
N LYS A 159 -3.10 -1.80 -19.40
CA LYS A 159 -2.85 -1.60 -20.84
C LYS A 159 -2.44 -0.18 -21.25
N LEU A 160 -2.20 0.69 -20.28
CA LEU A 160 -1.88 2.07 -20.49
C LEU A 160 -0.35 2.22 -20.51
N GLN A 161 0.15 2.81 -21.59
CA GLN A 161 1.54 3.25 -21.66
C GLN A 161 1.69 4.53 -20.84
N ILE A 162 2.58 4.52 -19.86
CA ILE A 162 2.80 5.67 -18.99
C ILE A 162 4.06 6.39 -19.46
N ALA A 163 3.89 7.63 -19.91
CA ALA A 163 4.98 8.51 -20.31
C ALA A 163 5.94 8.78 -19.14
N ILE A 164 7.15 9.22 -19.47
CA ILE A 164 8.15 9.62 -18.46
C ILE A 164 7.62 10.84 -17.70
N HIS A 165 7.48 10.73 -16.38
CA HIS A 165 6.96 11.77 -15.51
C HIS A 165 7.54 11.66 -14.09
N ARG A 166 7.13 12.58 -13.22
CA ARG A 166 7.30 12.51 -11.77
C ARG A 166 5.92 12.58 -11.13
N ASP A 167 5.79 12.05 -9.92
CA ASP A 167 4.58 12.17 -9.09
C ASP A 167 4.81 13.16 -7.95
N PRO A 168 4.87 14.48 -8.24
CA PRO A 168 5.23 15.47 -7.22
C PRO A 168 4.27 15.49 -6.02
N GLN A 169 3.05 14.99 -6.19
CA GLN A 169 2.03 14.96 -5.15
C GLN A 169 2.29 13.90 -4.07
N ASP A 170 3.16 12.92 -4.33
CA ASP A 170 3.58 11.92 -3.34
C ASP A 170 4.50 12.52 -2.26
N GLY A 171 5.10 13.67 -2.55
CA GLY A 171 6.03 14.38 -1.68
C GLY A 171 7.46 13.86 -1.80
N LYS A 172 8.43 14.77 -1.70
CA LYS A 172 9.85 14.43 -1.77
C LYS A 172 10.26 13.45 -0.67
N GLY A 173 11.11 12.50 -1.00
CA GLY A 173 11.59 11.47 -0.08
C GLY A 173 10.63 10.30 0.16
N SER A 174 9.34 10.44 -0.17
CA SER A 174 8.33 9.40 -0.01
C SER A 174 8.59 8.20 -0.91
N ILE A 175 8.43 6.99 -0.39
CA ILE A 175 8.49 5.76 -1.20
C ILE A 175 7.12 5.45 -1.81
N CYS A 176 7.12 5.27 -3.12
CA CYS A 176 6.05 4.64 -3.90
C CYS A 176 6.42 3.17 -4.15
N VAL A 177 5.43 2.29 -4.07
CA VAL A 177 5.62 0.84 -4.31
C VAL A 177 4.77 0.43 -5.50
N VAL A 178 5.39 -0.12 -6.53
CA VAL A 178 4.72 -0.58 -7.73
C VAL A 178 4.87 -2.09 -7.88
N PHE A 179 3.76 -2.79 -8.09
CA PHE A 179 3.73 -4.20 -8.41
C PHE A 179 3.25 -4.41 -9.84
N ASN A 180 4.02 -5.15 -10.62
CA ASN A 180 3.70 -5.45 -12.01
C ASN A 180 3.05 -6.83 -12.16
N CYS A 181 2.06 -6.93 -13.03
CA CYS A 181 1.40 -8.18 -13.37
C CYS A 181 0.77 -8.10 -14.78
N GLY A 182 -0.07 -9.08 -15.09
CA GLY A 182 -0.63 -9.24 -16.43
C GLY A 182 0.24 -10.09 -17.33
N LYS A 183 -0.03 -10.03 -18.63
CA LYS A 183 0.61 -10.86 -19.65
C LYS A 183 0.85 -9.99 -20.88
N TYR A 184 2.10 -9.77 -21.24
CA TYR A 184 2.52 -8.90 -22.34
C TYR A 184 3.92 -9.31 -22.80
N LYS A 185 4.32 -8.89 -23.99
CA LYS A 185 5.69 -9.10 -24.51
C LYS A 185 6.42 -7.75 -24.65
N PRO A 186 7.74 -7.72 -24.51
CA PRO A 186 8.52 -6.51 -24.74
C PRO A 186 8.37 -6.04 -26.20
N ASP A 187 8.30 -4.73 -26.40
CA ASP A 187 8.46 -4.07 -27.70
C ASP A 187 9.92 -3.60 -27.86
N GLY A 188 10.73 -4.38 -28.58
CA GLY A 188 12.17 -4.15 -28.71
C GLY A 188 13.00 -4.57 -27.49
N GLU A 189 14.28 -4.22 -27.51
CA GLU A 189 15.28 -4.69 -26.51
C GLU A 189 14.95 -4.30 -25.07
N PHE A 190 14.39 -3.10 -24.86
CA PHE A 190 14.06 -2.56 -23.53
C PHE A 190 12.56 -2.57 -23.24
N GLY A 191 11.77 -3.25 -24.06
CA GLY A 191 10.32 -3.21 -23.99
C GLY A 191 9.76 -3.64 -22.63
N GLY A 192 8.76 -2.92 -22.14
CA GLY A 192 8.12 -3.18 -20.85
C GLY A 192 8.99 -2.95 -19.61
N GLY A 193 10.25 -2.52 -19.77
CA GLY A 193 11.13 -2.13 -18.67
C GLY A 193 10.68 -0.86 -17.96
N MET A 194 11.20 -0.63 -16.74
CA MET A 194 11.00 0.63 -16.02
C MET A 194 12.22 1.54 -16.24
N ALA A 195 12.01 2.66 -16.92
CA ALA A 195 13.06 3.63 -17.20
C ALA A 195 13.16 4.67 -16.07
N PHE A 196 14.39 4.98 -15.66
CA PHE A 196 14.74 6.07 -14.73
C PHE A 196 15.80 6.97 -15.38
N PRO A 197 15.40 7.95 -16.22
CA PRO A 197 16.34 8.77 -17.00
C PRO A 197 17.34 9.54 -16.15
N ASP A 198 16.93 10.03 -14.97
CA ASP A 198 17.83 10.75 -14.04
C ASP A 198 19.02 9.89 -13.56
N LEU A 199 18.86 8.56 -13.60
CA LEU A 199 19.88 7.59 -13.22
C LEU A 199 20.58 6.98 -14.44
N GLY A 200 20.11 7.25 -15.65
CA GLY A 200 20.63 6.64 -16.88
C GLY A 200 20.41 5.12 -16.96
N ILE A 201 19.37 4.59 -16.31
CA ILE A 201 19.11 3.15 -16.24
C ILE A 201 17.69 2.78 -16.69
N ILE A 202 17.55 1.57 -17.22
CA ILE A 202 16.28 0.89 -17.46
C ILE A 202 16.37 -0.47 -16.74
N PHE A 203 15.44 -0.72 -15.83
CA PHE A 203 15.33 -2.03 -15.17
C PHE A 203 14.45 -2.96 -16.00
N GLU A 204 14.85 -4.23 -16.09
CA GLU A 204 13.90 -5.28 -16.42
C GLU A 204 12.75 -5.24 -15.43
N TYR A 205 11.53 -5.25 -15.97
CA TYR A 205 10.33 -5.11 -15.16
C TYR A 205 9.27 -6.14 -15.60
N PRO A 206 9.55 -7.45 -15.52
CA PRO A 206 8.59 -8.49 -15.91
C PRO A 206 7.39 -8.59 -14.94
N PRO A 207 6.30 -9.27 -15.32
CA PRO A 207 5.22 -9.63 -14.41
C PRO A 207 5.73 -10.34 -13.14
N GLY A 208 5.22 -9.96 -11.98
CA GLY A 208 5.68 -10.42 -10.67
C GLY A 208 6.67 -9.47 -9.98
N SER A 209 7.26 -8.52 -10.71
CA SER A 209 8.24 -7.59 -10.17
C SER A 209 7.62 -6.58 -9.21
N ILE A 210 8.37 -6.22 -8.15
CA ILE A 210 8.06 -5.14 -7.23
C ILE A 210 9.18 -4.12 -7.33
N LEU A 211 8.82 -2.86 -7.56
CA LEU A 211 9.74 -1.73 -7.51
C LEU A 211 9.36 -0.79 -6.38
N MET A 212 10.36 -0.30 -5.65
CA MET A 212 10.19 0.68 -4.58
C MET A 212 11.15 1.84 -4.83
N PHE A 213 10.60 3.04 -5.03
CA PHE A 213 11.40 4.20 -5.39
C PHE A 213 10.70 5.50 -5.00
N ARG A 214 11.42 6.61 -5.08
CA ARG A 214 10.90 7.95 -4.76
C ARG A 214 10.29 8.59 -6.00
N SER A 215 9.01 8.33 -6.25
CA SER A 215 8.26 8.76 -7.44
C SER A 215 8.21 10.28 -7.64
N ALA A 216 8.27 11.06 -6.56
CA ALA A 216 8.35 12.52 -6.60
C ALA A 216 9.75 13.06 -6.95
N ASP A 217 10.80 12.28 -6.66
CA ASP A 217 12.19 12.71 -6.81
C ASP A 217 12.80 12.28 -8.15
N LEU A 218 12.38 11.13 -8.69
CA LEU A 218 12.94 10.54 -9.91
C LEU A 218 11.94 10.56 -11.07
N TYR A 219 12.36 11.08 -12.22
CA TYR A 219 11.67 10.84 -13.48
C TYR A 219 11.63 9.35 -13.76
N HIS A 220 10.44 8.86 -14.08
CA HIS A 220 10.22 7.46 -14.35
C HIS A 220 9.09 7.24 -15.36
N GLY A 221 9.16 6.13 -16.09
CA GLY A 221 8.18 5.73 -17.08
C GLY A 221 8.35 4.26 -17.44
N VAL A 222 7.34 3.69 -18.08
CA VAL A 222 7.42 2.31 -18.56
C VAL A 222 7.79 2.38 -20.04
N MET A 223 8.65 1.48 -20.49
CA MET A 223 8.98 1.33 -21.91
C MET A 223 7.83 0.65 -22.67
N PRO A 224 7.70 0.83 -23.99
CA PRO A 224 6.62 0.24 -24.77
C PRO A 224 6.50 -1.28 -24.59
N SER A 225 5.28 -1.79 -24.56
CA SER A 225 5.00 -3.22 -24.45
C SER A 225 3.83 -3.59 -25.35
N LEU A 226 3.86 -4.80 -25.91
CA LEU A 226 2.83 -5.29 -26.80
C LEU A 226 1.93 -6.31 -26.07
N PRO A 227 0.63 -6.33 -26.37
CA PRO A 227 -0.23 -7.43 -25.93
C PRO A 227 0.31 -8.76 -26.49
N MET A 228 0.19 -9.83 -25.71
CA MET A 228 0.32 -11.20 -26.22
C MET A 228 -0.99 -11.65 -26.87
N GLU A 229 -0.89 -12.68 -27.71
CA GLU A 229 -2.05 -13.31 -28.36
C GLU A 229 -3.13 -13.70 -27.34
N CYS A 230 -4.38 -13.37 -27.69
CA CYS A 230 -5.55 -13.70 -26.91
C CYS A 230 -6.00 -15.13 -27.23
N THR A 231 -6.05 -16.01 -26.25
CA THR A 231 -6.46 -17.41 -26.43
C THR A 231 -7.96 -17.61 -26.19
N GLY A 232 -8.81 -16.69 -26.69
CA GLY A 232 -10.28 -16.79 -26.61
C GLY A 232 -10.96 -16.08 -25.43
N GLY A 233 -10.26 -15.21 -24.69
CA GLY A 233 -10.80 -14.58 -23.47
C GLY A 233 -11.67 -13.33 -23.65
N GLY A 234 -12.03 -12.96 -24.88
CA GLY A 234 -12.82 -11.74 -25.19
C GLY A 234 -12.16 -10.40 -24.86
N ILE A 235 -11.04 -10.40 -24.14
CA ILE A 235 -10.25 -9.23 -23.73
C ILE A 235 -8.79 -9.54 -24.06
N SER A 236 -8.11 -8.65 -24.77
CA SER A 236 -6.69 -8.81 -25.09
C SER A 236 -5.85 -8.89 -23.82
N THR A 237 -4.65 -9.47 -23.92
CA THR A 237 -3.74 -9.46 -22.77
C THR A 237 -3.06 -8.09 -22.65
N GLY A 238 -2.40 -7.82 -21.53
CA GLY A 238 -1.55 -6.65 -21.43
C GLY A 238 -0.94 -6.46 -20.06
N ARG A 239 -0.14 -5.40 -19.91
CA ARG A 239 0.44 -4.98 -18.64
C ARG A 239 -0.63 -4.48 -17.69
N VAL A 240 -0.58 -4.95 -16.45
CA VAL A 240 -1.34 -4.41 -15.34
C VAL A 240 -0.37 -4.04 -14.24
N SER A 241 -0.54 -2.90 -13.59
CA SER A 241 0.30 -2.52 -12.47
C SER A 241 -0.53 -1.92 -11.34
N TRP A 242 -0.08 -2.21 -10.12
CA TRP A 242 -0.62 -1.70 -8.88
C TRP A 242 0.38 -0.71 -8.30
N VAL A 243 0.04 0.56 -8.28
CA VAL A 243 0.84 1.65 -7.72
C VAL A 243 0.28 2.01 -6.35
N MET A 244 1.06 1.79 -5.30
CA MET A 244 0.70 2.11 -3.91
C MET A 244 1.41 3.38 -3.49
N PHE A 245 0.64 4.41 -3.14
CA PHE A 245 1.17 5.73 -2.80
C PHE A 245 0.35 6.42 -1.70
N THR A 246 0.94 7.43 -1.07
CA THR A 246 0.24 8.31 -0.13
C THR A 246 0.70 9.74 -0.38
N THR A 247 -0.23 10.61 -0.79
CA THR A 247 0.07 12.00 -1.12
C THR A 247 0.63 12.77 0.09
N GLU A 248 1.53 13.72 -0.17
CA GLU A 248 2.15 14.58 0.86
C GLU A 248 1.10 15.29 1.71
N ALA A 249 0.04 15.81 1.06
CA ALA A 249 -1.04 16.51 1.73
C ALA A 249 -1.81 15.58 2.70
N ALA A 250 -2.00 14.31 2.35
CA ALA A 250 -2.61 13.33 3.25
C ALA A 250 -1.68 12.98 4.41
N ARG A 251 -0.38 12.74 4.15
CA ARG A 251 0.64 12.48 5.18
C ARG A 251 0.64 13.58 6.24
N ARG A 252 0.80 14.84 5.83
CA ARG A 252 0.85 15.99 6.73
C ARG A 252 -0.40 16.10 7.62
N ARG A 253 -1.58 15.80 7.10
CA ARG A 253 -2.85 15.98 7.82
C ARG A 253 -3.20 14.85 8.76
N LEU A 254 -2.68 13.66 8.49
CA LEU A 254 -2.94 12.45 9.24
C LEU A 254 -1.81 12.08 10.20
N ALA A 255 -0.68 12.79 10.16
CA ALA A 255 0.53 12.51 10.94
C ALA A 255 0.32 12.40 12.46
N ASP A 256 -0.64 13.13 13.01
CA ASP A 256 -0.94 13.15 14.45
C ASP A 256 -2.36 12.64 14.76
N LYS A 257 -2.98 11.92 13.83
CA LYS A 257 -4.38 11.51 13.95
C LYS A 257 -4.47 10.07 14.45
N PRO A 258 -5.44 9.74 15.33
CA PRO A 258 -5.59 8.38 15.81
C PRO A 258 -6.05 7.45 14.67
N PRO A 259 -5.83 6.13 14.80
CA PRO A 259 -6.38 5.14 13.88
C PRO A 259 -7.89 5.32 13.65
N GLY A 260 -8.33 5.20 12.40
CA GLY A 260 -9.72 5.34 11.99
C GLY A 260 -10.25 6.78 11.98
N TRP A 261 -9.42 7.80 12.24
CA TRP A 261 -9.86 9.19 12.32
C TRP A 261 -10.65 9.64 11.10
N LEU A 262 -10.16 9.38 9.88
CA LEU A 262 -10.83 9.83 8.66
C LEU A 262 -12.25 9.28 8.54
N TYR A 263 -12.42 7.98 8.83
CA TYR A 263 -13.70 7.30 8.78
C TYR A 263 -14.66 7.79 9.87
N SER A 264 -14.21 7.78 11.13
CA SER A 264 -15.06 8.08 12.29
C SER A 264 -15.50 9.55 12.34
N THR A 265 -14.66 10.47 11.86
CA THR A 265 -14.93 11.91 11.92
C THR A 265 -15.40 12.51 10.61
N ASN A 266 -15.46 11.72 9.53
CA ASN A 266 -15.68 12.20 8.18
C ASN A 266 -14.67 13.32 7.81
N GLY A 267 -13.38 13.05 8.03
CA GLY A 267 -12.30 14.02 7.80
C GLY A 267 -12.37 15.26 8.69
N GLY A 268 -12.77 15.09 9.95
CA GLY A 268 -12.87 16.15 10.95
C GLY A 268 -14.18 16.94 10.94
N LYS A 269 -15.13 16.61 10.06
CA LYS A 269 -16.43 17.31 9.99
C LYS A 269 -17.36 17.03 11.17
N ASN A 270 -17.27 15.83 11.74
CA ASN A 270 -18.12 15.45 12.85
C ASN A 270 -17.45 15.82 14.17
N GLU A 271 -17.66 17.06 14.62
CA GLU A 271 -17.07 17.58 15.87
C GLU A 271 -17.40 16.71 17.08
N TYR A 272 -18.61 16.18 17.16
CA TYR A 272 -19.02 15.28 18.23
C TYR A 272 -18.17 14.01 18.24
N GLN A 273 -17.99 13.35 17.09
CA GLN A 273 -17.14 12.16 17.00
C GLN A 273 -15.66 12.47 17.28
N SER A 274 -15.17 13.63 16.84
CA SER A 274 -13.83 14.10 17.19
C SER A 274 -13.65 14.23 18.70
N LYS A 275 -14.58 14.87 19.40
CA LYS A 275 -14.59 15.00 20.87
C LYS A 275 -14.71 13.64 21.56
N GLN A 276 -15.53 12.73 21.04
CA GLN A 276 -15.68 11.37 21.60
C GLN A 276 -14.38 10.58 21.51
N MET A 277 -13.63 10.68 20.41
CA MET A 277 -12.32 10.03 20.30
C MET A 277 -11.28 10.61 21.25
N GLU A 278 -11.29 11.93 21.46
CA GLU A 278 -10.42 12.59 22.44
C GLU A 278 -10.74 12.14 23.87
N ILE A 279 -12.02 12.10 24.24
CA ILE A 279 -12.46 11.60 25.54
C ILE A 279 -12.05 10.14 25.74
N ARG A 280 -12.21 9.28 24.72
CA ARG A 280 -11.76 7.88 24.78
C ARG A 280 -10.26 7.78 24.99
N LYS A 281 -9.47 8.52 24.23
CA LYS A 281 -8.00 8.57 24.38
C LYS A 281 -7.60 8.97 25.80
N LEU A 282 -8.17 10.04 26.33
CA LEU A 282 -7.90 10.49 27.70
C LEU A 282 -8.32 9.46 28.77
N THR A 283 -9.41 8.73 28.51
CA THR A 283 -9.89 7.67 29.40
C THR A 283 -8.95 6.46 29.38
N GLU A 284 -8.49 6.06 28.19
CA GLU A 284 -7.52 4.97 27.99
C GLU A 284 -6.16 5.31 28.59
N GLU A 285 -5.67 6.53 28.43
CA GLU A 285 -4.43 7.02 29.05
C GLU A 285 -4.51 6.97 30.58
N LYS A 286 -5.60 7.49 31.16
CA LYS A 286 -5.82 7.39 32.62
C LYS A 286 -5.90 5.95 33.11
N ALA A 287 -6.58 5.08 32.37
CA ALA A 287 -6.67 3.67 32.71
C ALA A 287 -5.30 2.97 32.62
N ALA A 288 -4.46 3.33 31.64
CA ALA A 288 -3.10 2.81 31.50
C ALA A 288 -2.19 3.30 32.64
N GLU A 289 -2.27 4.57 33.01
CA GLU A 289 -1.53 5.15 34.16
C GLU A 289 -1.93 4.47 35.48
N GLU A 290 -3.23 4.29 35.72
CA GLU A 290 -3.73 3.61 36.91
C GLU A 290 -3.27 2.15 36.95
N LYS A 291 -3.33 1.44 35.82
CA LYS A 291 -2.80 0.08 35.71
C LYS A 291 -1.30 0.03 36.01
N ALA A 292 -0.51 0.94 35.44
CA ALA A 292 0.93 1.01 35.69
C ALA A 292 1.25 1.31 37.16
N LYS A 293 0.49 2.20 37.80
CA LYS A 293 0.62 2.50 39.24
C LYS A 293 0.31 1.27 40.10
N ASN A 294 -0.78 0.56 39.79
CA ASN A 294 -1.18 -0.66 40.50
C ASN A 294 -0.14 -1.78 40.32
N GLU A 295 0.45 -1.93 39.13
CA GLU A 295 1.54 -2.88 38.87
C GLU A 295 2.82 -2.50 39.63
N ALA A 296 3.18 -1.22 39.67
CA ALA A 296 4.32 -0.72 40.43
C ALA A 296 4.15 -0.93 41.94
N GLU A 297 2.96 -0.68 42.49
CA GLU A 297 2.65 -0.92 43.91
C GLU A 297 2.72 -2.41 44.26
N LYS A 298 2.14 -3.28 43.42
CA LYS A 298 2.26 -4.74 43.59
C LYS A 298 3.71 -5.20 43.58
N LYS A 299 4.53 -4.67 42.67
CA LYS A 299 5.97 -4.98 42.61
C LYS A 299 6.69 -4.50 43.86
N ALA A 300 6.43 -3.29 44.33
CA ALA A 300 7.02 -2.76 45.56
C ALA A 300 6.67 -3.59 46.80
N ILE A 301 5.42 -4.04 46.92
CA ILE A 301 4.99 -4.95 48.00
C ILE A 301 5.70 -6.30 47.91
N GLN A 302 5.87 -6.84 46.70
CA GLN A 302 6.60 -8.10 46.48
C GLN A 302 8.08 -7.97 46.85
N ASP A 303 8.74 -6.88 46.42
CA ASP A 303 10.14 -6.59 46.71
C ASP A 303 10.36 -6.40 48.22
N PHE A 304 9.44 -5.70 48.90
CA PHE A 304 9.46 -5.54 50.35
C PHE A 304 9.31 -6.90 51.07
N LYS A 305 8.36 -7.75 50.65
CA LYS A 305 8.20 -9.10 51.22
C LYS A 305 9.43 -9.97 50.97
N ALA A 306 10.09 -9.83 49.82
CA ALA A 306 11.31 -10.55 49.49
C ALA A 306 12.48 -10.11 50.37
N SER A 307 12.66 -8.79 50.58
CA SER A 307 13.71 -8.25 51.44
C SER A 307 13.50 -8.63 52.91
N GLU A 308 12.26 -8.61 53.40
CA GLU A 308 11.89 -9.10 54.74
C GLU A 308 12.25 -10.59 54.92
N ARG A 309 11.92 -11.43 53.93
CA ARG A 309 12.29 -12.86 53.95
C ARG A 309 13.81 -13.05 53.96
N GLN A 310 14.55 -12.24 53.19
CA GLN A 310 16.02 -12.28 53.20
C GLN A 310 16.59 -11.85 54.55
N ARG A 311 16.04 -10.80 55.17
CA ARG A 311 16.44 -10.31 56.50
C ARG A 311 16.24 -11.39 57.56
N LYS A 312 15.05 -12.00 57.62
CA LYS A 312 14.74 -13.11 58.54
C LYS A 312 15.66 -14.32 58.32
N ARG A 313 15.98 -14.66 57.06
CA ARG A 313 16.95 -15.73 56.75
C ARG A 313 18.36 -15.41 57.25
N LYS A 314 18.82 -14.16 57.12
CA LYS A 314 20.14 -13.73 57.63
C LYS A 314 20.18 -13.78 59.16
N GLU A 315 19.14 -13.29 59.82
CA GLU A 315 19.02 -13.32 61.28
C GLU A 315 19.00 -14.76 61.83
N LEU A 316 18.22 -15.65 61.22
CA LEU A 316 18.20 -17.07 61.59
C LEU A 316 19.56 -17.76 61.41
N LYS A 317 20.28 -17.43 60.33
CA LYS A 317 21.64 -17.93 60.11
C LYS A 317 22.61 -17.42 61.17
N ARG A 318 22.52 -16.14 61.55
CA ARG A 318 23.36 -15.55 62.60
C ARG A 318 23.11 -16.23 63.94
N LYS A 319 21.83 -16.40 64.31
CA LYS A 319 21.44 -17.08 65.56
C LYS A 319 21.94 -18.53 65.60
N ARG A 320 21.82 -19.28 64.50
CA ARG A 320 22.38 -20.64 64.42
C ARG A 320 23.90 -20.67 64.60
N ALA A 321 24.63 -19.72 64.02
CA ALA A 321 26.07 -19.63 64.20
C ALA A 321 26.45 -19.30 65.66
N GLU A 322 25.72 -18.37 66.29
CA GLU A 322 25.88 -18.04 67.73
C GLU A 322 25.58 -19.27 68.62
N ASP A 323 24.50 -20.01 68.34
CA ASP A 323 24.13 -21.23 69.06
C ASP A 323 25.18 -22.36 68.88
N GLU A 324 25.72 -22.53 67.67
CA GLU A 324 26.79 -23.49 67.35
C GLU A 324 28.12 -23.13 68.04
N GLU A 325 28.47 -21.84 68.10
CA GLU A 325 29.65 -21.34 68.80
C GLU A 325 29.54 -21.56 70.31
N ALA A 326 28.39 -21.23 70.92
CA ALA A 326 28.13 -21.47 72.34
C ALA A 326 28.17 -22.97 72.69
N ALA A 327 27.61 -23.83 71.84
CA ALA A 327 27.70 -25.28 72.00
C ALA A 327 29.16 -25.79 71.93
N ALA A 328 29.95 -25.23 71.01
CA ALA A 328 31.37 -25.55 70.90
C ALA A 328 32.18 -25.09 72.13
N GLU A 329 31.88 -23.91 72.70
CA GLU A 329 32.51 -23.46 73.96
C GLU A 329 32.17 -24.37 75.14
N LEU A 330 30.90 -24.76 75.30
CA LEU A 330 30.46 -25.71 76.33
C LEU A 330 31.17 -27.07 76.20
N ALA A 331 31.34 -27.56 74.97
CA ALA A 331 32.07 -28.79 74.70
C ALA A 331 33.56 -28.70 75.07
N ARG A 332 34.21 -27.54 74.83
CA ARG A 332 35.60 -27.31 75.24
C ARG A 332 35.73 -27.24 76.77
N ALA A 333 34.85 -26.52 77.45
CA ALA A 333 34.86 -26.41 78.91
C ALA A 333 34.64 -27.76 79.60
N GLY A 334 33.84 -28.66 79.01
CA GLY A 334 33.65 -30.02 79.50
C GLY A 334 34.89 -30.92 79.35
N ALA A 335 35.76 -30.65 78.36
CA ALA A 335 36.97 -31.43 78.12
C ALA A 335 38.12 -31.09 79.10
N ASP A 336 38.13 -29.88 79.67
CA ASP A 336 39.14 -29.47 80.66
C ASP A 336 38.87 -30.00 82.09
N LEU A 337 37.71 -30.62 82.33
CA LEU A 337 37.30 -31.16 83.64
C LEU A 337 37.47 -32.69 83.77
N SER A 338 37.97 -33.37 82.73
CA SER A 338 38.23 -34.82 82.68
C SER A 338 39.71 -35.15 82.69
#